data_AF-A0A5U3IJC7-F1
#
_entry.id   AF-A0A5U3IJC7-F1
#
_cell.length_a   1.000
_cell.length_b   1.000
_cell.length_c   1.000
_cell.angle_alpha   90.00
_cell.angle_beta   90.00
_cell.angle_gamma   90.00
#
_symmetry.space_group_name_H-M   'P 1'
#
loop_
_entity.id
_entity.type
_entity.pdbx_description
1 polymer ?
#
loop_
_entity_poly.entity_id
_entity_poly.type
_entity_poly.pdbx_seq_one_letter_code
_entity_poly.pdbx_strand_id
1 'polypeptide(L)'
;MSVKTEVKSLRRICERISHGGDIAPFIGSTKPGYIYVDFYERNRALVDDNSAWDVDEWEAQKMILPFSGRDEFRRVYRLARLLRGRPRTRLELSRWRTYD
;
A
#
# COMPACT_ATOMS: atom_id res chain seq x y z
N MET A 1 3.11 -22.60 12.96
CA MET A 1 4.17 -21.55 12.95
C MET A 1 4.06 -20.75 14.24
N SER A 2 5.18 -20.39 14.89
CA SER A 2 5.14 -19.67 16.17
C SER A 2 4.73 -18.21 15.98
N VAL A 3 3.83 -17.70 16.82
CA VAL A 3 3.37 -16.30 16.90
C VAL A 3 4.56 -15.31 16.92
N LYS A 4 5.68 -15.70 17.56
CA LYS A 4 6.90 -14.90 17.62
C LYS A 4 7.50 -14.62 16.23
N THR A 5 7.32 -15.52 15.27
CA THR A 5 7.85 -15.38 13.91
C THR A 5 7.01 -14.44 13.04
N GLU A 6 5.69 -14.38 13.25
CA GLU A 6 4.81 -13.40 12.58
C GLU A 6 5.07 -11.99 13.08
N VAL A 7 5.16 -11.81 14.40
CA VAL A 7 5.48 -10.51 15.02
C VAL A 7 6.81 -9.99 14.50
N LYS A 8 7.83 -10.85 14.34
CA LYS A 8 9.14 -10.46 13.80
C LYS A 8 9.11 -10.13 12.31
N SER A 9 8.19 -10.73 11.55
CA SER A 9 8.02 -10.46 10.11
C SER A 9 7.26 -9.17 9.87
N LEU A 10 6.19 -8.92 10.64
CA LEU A 10 5.45 -7.66 10.65
C LEU A 10 6.34 -6.52 11.16
N ARG A 11 7.09 -6.76 12.23
CA ARG A 11 8.04 -5.79 12.77
C ARG A 11 9.14 -5.48 11.75
N ARG A 12 9.62 -6.44 10.96
CA ARG A 12 10.57 -6.17 9.85
C ARG A 12 9.94 -5.45 8.67
N ILE A 13 8.65 -5.64 8.40
CA ILE A 13 7.92 -4.84 7.41
C ILE A 13 7.83 -3.40 7.94
N CYS A 14 7.40 -3.21 9.19
CA CYS A 14 7.34 -1.89 9.83
C CYS A 14 8.72 -1.21 9.99
N GLU A 15 9.77 -1.95 10.34
CA GLU A 15 11.14 -1.45 10.51
C GLU A 15 11.85 -1.18 9.16
N ARG A 16 11.39 -1.80 8.06
CA ARG A 16 11.85 -1.49 6.69
C ARG A 16 11.09 -0.34 6.03
N ILE A 17 9.94 0.05 6.58
CA ILE A 17 9.20 1.25 6.17
C ILE A 17 9.90 2.45 6.80
N SER A 18 11.03 2.84 6.21
CA SER A 18 11.73 4.07 6.55
C SER A 18 10.96 5.32 6.10
N HIS A 19 9.90 5.16 5.30
CA HIS A 19 9.16 6.22 4.63
C HIS A 19 7.64 5.99 4.76
N GLY A 20 7.00 6.70 5.68
CA GLY A 20 5.59 7.10 5.57
C GLY A 20 4.48 6.04 5.67
N GLY A 21 4.76 4.74 5.65
CA GLY A 21 3.72 3.69 5.66
C GLY A 21 3.59 2.90 4.36
N ASP A 22 4.32 3.24 3.30
CA ASP A 22 4.15 2.61 1.98
C ASP A 22 4.80 1.23 1.90
N ILE A 23 4.01 0.23 1.47
CA ILE A 23 4.41 -1.17 1.28
C ILE A 23 4.79 -1.43 -0.18
N ALA A 24 4.06 -0.81 -1.11
CA ALA A 24 4.25 -0.87 -2.56
C ALA A 24 3.58 0.37 -3.18
N PRO A 25 3.77 0.66 -4.48
CA PRO A 25 3.12 1.80 -5.12
C PRO A 25 1.60 1.78 -4.89
N PHE A 26 1.09 2.86 -4.30
CA PHE A 26 -0.32 3.07 -3.94
C PHE A 26 -0.89 2.07 -2.95
N ILE A 27 -0.04 1.33 -2.23
CA ILE A 27 -0.45 0.37 -1.21
C ILE A 27 0.38 0.65 0.03
N GLY A 28 -0.27 1.05 1.11
CA GLY A 28 0.40 1.37 2.35
C GLY A 28 -0.30 0.78 3.57
N SER A 29 0.25 1.10 4.74
CA SER A 29 -0.25 0.75 6.05
C SER A 29 0.15 1.86 7.02
N THR A 30 -0.82 2.67 7.47
CA THR A 30 -0.59 3.70 8.49
C THR A 30 -0.68 3.17 9.93
N LYS A 31 -1.25 1.97 10.12
CA LYS A 31 -1.40 1.33 11.43
C LYS A 31 -1.41 -0.20 11.32
N PRO A 32 -0.93 -0.94 12.34
CA PRO A 32 -0.96 -2.40 12.34
C PRO A 32 -2.37 -2.97 12.14
N GLY A 33 -2.47 -4.04 11.36
CA GLY A 33 -3.74 -4.72 11.08
C GLY A 33 -4.57 -4.11 9.96
N TYR A 34 -4.03 -3.13 9.22
CA TYR A 34 -4.71 -2.50 8.09
C TYR A 34 -3.75 -2.31 6.93
N ILE A 35 -4.23 -2.63 5.73
CA ILE A 35 -3.63 -2.18 4.46
C ILE A 35 -4.59 -1.16 3.87
N TYR A 36 -4.10 -0.11 3.24
CA TYR A 36 -4.92 0.73 2.37
C TYR A 36 -4.42 0.67 0.94
N VAL A 37 -5.37 0.83 0.00
CA VAL A 37 -5.08 1.13 -1.40
C VAL A 37 -5.40 2.60 -1.62
N ASP A 38 -4.42 3.36 -2.10
CA ASP A 38 -4.50 4.79 -2.38
C ASP A 38 -4.97 5.01 -3.82
N PHE A 39 -6.28 5.15 -4.01
CA PHE A 39 -6.81 5.43 -5.35
C PHE A 39 -6.60 6.88 -5.76
N TYR A 40 -6.49 7.81 -4.80
CA TYR A 40 -6.29 9.22 -5.07
C TYR A 40 -4.96 9.45 -5.79
N GLU A 41 -3.84 9.04 -5.17
CA GLU A 41 -2.51 9.20 -5.78
C GLU A 41 -2.40 8.41 -7.08
N ARG A 42 -2.99 7.21 -7.13
CA ARG A 42 -3.04 6.41 -8.35
C ARG A 42 -3.72 7.17 -9.48
N ASN A 43 -4.90 7.73 -9.23
CA ASN A 43 -5.67 8.42 -10.25
C ASN A 43 -4.96 9.69 -10.70
N ARG A 44 -4.41 10.47 -9.76
CA ARG A 44 -3.59 11.65 -10.08
C ARG A 44 -2.37 11.32 -10.93
N ALA A 45 -1.68 10.21 -10.63
CA ALA A 45 -0.55 9.73 -11.42
C ALA A 45 -0.93 9.28 -12.84
N LEU A 46 -2.20 8.92 -13.09
CA LEU A 46 -2.68 8.52 -14.42
C LEU A 46 -3.03 9.72 -15.33
N VAL A 47 -3.43 10.85 -14.75
CA VAL A 47 -3.85 12.04 -15.50
C VAL A 47 -2.83 13.18 -15.46
N ASP A 48 -1.67 12.97 -14.83
CA ASP A 48 -0.64 14.00 -14.58
C ASP A 48 -1.22 15.25 -13.89
N ASP A 49 -2.10 15.00 -12.90
CA ASP A 49 -2.79 16.07 -12.21
C ASP A 49 -1.91 16.69 -11.12
N ASN A 50 -1.48 17.93 -11.37
CA ASN A 50 -0.70 18.78 -10.48
C ASN A 50 -1.57 19.76 -9.67
N SER A 51 -2.86 19.49 -9.52
CA SER A 51 -3.77 20.20 -8.61
C SER A 51 -3.23 20.25 -7.17
N ALA A 52 -3.77 21.14 -6.34
CA ALA A 52 -3.42 21.15 -4.92
C ALA A 52 -3.77 19.80 -4.27
N TRP A 53 -2.99 19.39 -3.27
CA TRP A 53 -3.31 18.17 -2.51
C TRP A 53 -4.50 18.44 -1.59
N ASP A 54 -5.52 17.58 -1.68
CA ASP A 54 -6.72 17.64 -0.85
C ASP A 54 -6.75 16.41 0.08
N VAL A 55 -6.64 16.68 1.39
CA VAL A 55 -6.60 15.65 2.44
C VAL A 55 -7.91 14.88 2.49
N ASP A 56 -9.04 15.58 2.37
CA ASP A 56 -10.37 15.02 2.58
C ASP A 56 -10.73 14.14 1.39
N GLU A 57 -10.39 14.59 0.18
CA GLU A 57 -10.54 13.79 -1.03
C GLU A 57 -9.60 12.57 -1.02
N TRP A 58 -8.36 12.73 -0.56
CA TRP A 58 -7.41 11.63 -0.39
C TRP A 58 -7.93 10.57 0.58
N GLU A 59 -8.40 10.96 1.78
CA GLU A 59 -9.00 10.02 2.73
C GLU A 59 -10.26 9.34 2.18
N ALA A 60 -11.13 10.08 1.49
CA ALA A 60 -12.35 9.53 0.90
C ALA A 60 -12.08 8.49 -0.20
N GLN A 61 -10.95 8.62 -0.91
CA GLN A 61 -10.54 7.71 -1.97
C GLN A 61 -9.63 6.56 -1.49
N LYS A 62 -9.40 6.41 -0.19
CA LYS A 62 -8.70 5.22 0.33
C LYS A 62 -9.65 4.05 0.49
N MET A 63 -9.20 2.89 0.04
CA MET A 63 -9.83 1.63 0.42
C MET A 63 -9.04 0.97 1.53
N ILE A 64 -9.62 0.90 2.72
CA ILE A 64 -9.03 0.26 3.90
C ILE A 64 -9.42 -1.22 3.92
N LEU A 65 -8.43 -2.08 4.08
CA LEU A 65 -8.56 -3.52 4.16
C LEU A 65 -7.97 -4.02 5.49
N PRO A 66 -8.81 -4.40 6.46
CA PRO A 66 -8.34 -4.94 7.72
C PRO A 66 -7.77 -6.36 7.54
N PHE A 67 -6.86 -6.76 8.43
CA PHE A 67 -6.37 -8.14 8.51
C PHE A 67 -5.94 -8.52 9.94
N SER A 68 -6.08 -9.79 10.28
CA SER A 68 -5.65 -10.39 11.55
C SER A 68 -4.66 -11.53 11.28
N GLY A 69 -3.38 -11.26 11.57
CA GLY A 69 -2.31 -12.24 11.38
C GLY A 69 -1.81 -12.36 9.93
N ARG A 70 -0.82 -13.23 9.71
CA ARG A 70 -0.02 -13.26 8.48
C ARG A 70 -0.77 -13.85 7.28
N ASP A 71 -1.58 -14.86 7.50
CA ASP A 71 -2.28 -15.52 6.39
C ASP A 71 -3.39 -14.65 5.83
N GLU A 72 -4.06 -13.88 6.68
CA GLU A 72 -4.99 -12.85 6.27
C GLU A 72 -4.26 -11.68 5.60
N PHE A 73 -3.15 -11.19 6.18
CA PHE A 73 -2.29 -10.19 5.54
C PHE A 73 -1.94 -10.58 4.10
N ARG A 74 -1.51 -11.83 3.86
CA ARG A 74 -1.15 -12.31 2.50
C ARG A 74 -2.33 -12.26 1.54
N ARG A 75 -3.53 -12.62 1.99
CA ARG A 75 -4.75 -12.56 1.17
C ARG A 75 -5.12 -11.12 0.86
N VAL A 76 -5.13 -10.27 1.88
CA VAL A 76 -5.46 -8.86 1.77
C VAL A 76 -4.45 -8.12 0.90
N TYR A 77 -3.16 -8.40 1.04
CA TYR A 77 -2.12 -7.82 0.20
C TYR A 77 -2.26 -8.27 -1.27
N ARG A 78 -2.60 -9.53 -1.54
CA ARG A 78 -2.90 -10.00 -2.90
C ARG A 78 -4.11 -9.29 -3.49
N LEU A 79 -5.16 -9.09 -2.68
CA LEU A 79 -6.34 -8.33 -3.08
C LEU A 79 -5.98 -6.86 -3.37
N ALA A 80 -5.21 -6.21 -2.51
CA ALA A 80 -4.72 -4.85 -2.72
C ALA A 80 -3.96 -4.70 -4.04
N ARG A 81 -3.11 -5.68 -4.39
CA ARG A 81 -2.41 -5.70 -5.68
C ARG A 81 -3.35 -5.83 -6.88
N LEU A 82 -4.43 -6.59 -6.77
CA LEU A 82 -5.45 -6.71 -7.82
C LEU A 82 -6.23 -5.41 -7.97
N LEU A 83 -6.66 -4.81 -6.85
CA LEU A 83 -7.44 -3.57 -6.81
C LEU A 83 -6.66 -2.39 -7.38
N ARG A 84 -5.38 -2.26 -7.02
CA ARG A 84 -4.49 -1.25 -7.59
C ARG A 84 -4.36 -1.39 -9.12
N GLY A 85 -4.45 -2.62 -9.65
CA GLY A 85 -4.23 -2.90 -11.07
C GLY A 85 -2.76 -2.94 -11.48
N ARG A 86 -2.53 -3.05 -12.79
CA ARG A 86 -1.20 -3.06 -13.42
C ARG A 86 -0.69 -1.63 -13.66
N PRO A 87 0.62 -1.40 -13.59
CA PRO A 87 1.19 -0.09 -13.86
C PRO A 87 1.05 0.16 -15.37
N ARG A 88 0.52 1.32 -15.72
CA ARG A 88 0.31 1.74 -17.12
C ARG A 88 1.36 2.72 -17.58
N THR A 89 2.01 3.45 -16.67
CA THR A 89 3.01 4.47 -17.03
C THR A 89 4.45 4.01 -16.76
N ARG A 90 5.41 4.62 -17.45
CA ARG A 90 6.85 4.38 -17.25
C ARG A 90 7.30 4.76 -15.84
N LEU A 91 6.67 5.79 -15.25
CA LEU A 91 6.90 6.24 -13.88
C LEU A 91 6.36 5.23 -12.86
N GLU A 92 5.17 4.67 -13.10
CA GLU A 92 4.65 3.60 -12.25
C GLU A 92 5.50 2.33 -12.36
N LEU A 93 5.99 2.00 -13.56
CA LEU A 93 6.90 0.88 -13.78
C LEU A 93 8.25 1.05 -13.08
N SER A 94 8.82 2.26 -13.06
CA SER A 94 10.07 2.52 -12.32
C SER A 94 9.85 2.38 -10.82
N ARG A 95 8.72 2.87 -10.29
CA ARG A 95 8.29 2.65 -8.90
C ARG A 95 8.00 1.18 -8.58
N TRP A 96 7.69 0.33 -9.56
CA TRP A 96 7.54 -1.12 -9.31
C TRP A 96 8.89 -1.82 -9.15
N ARG A 97 9.88 -1.48 -9.98
CA ARG A 97 11.21 -2.13 -9.96
C ARG A 97 12.03 -1.82 -8.71
N THR A 98 11.71 -0.76 -7.97
CA THR A 98 12.44 -0.34 -6.78
C THR A 98 12.11 -1.15 -5.53
N TYR A 99 11.12 -2.06 -5.58
CA TYR A 99 10.68 -2.85 -4.43
C TYR A 99 10.79 -4.37 -4.62
N ASP A 100 11.47 -4.83 -5.68
CA ASP A 100 11.80 -6.25 -5.90
C ASP A 100 13.18 -6.62 -5.34
#